data_AF-A0A1H1E9C9-F1
#
_entry.id   AF-A0A1H1E9C9-F1
#
_cell.length_a   1.000
_cell.length_b   1.000
_cell.length_c   1.000
_cell.angle_alpha   90.00
_cell.angle_beta   90.00
_cell.angle_gamma   90.00
#
_symmetry.space_group_name_H-M   'P 1'
#
loop_
_entity.id
_entity.type
_entity.pdbx_description
1 polymer ?
#
loop_
_entity_poly.entity_id
_entity_poly.type
_entity_poly.pdbx_seq_one_letter_code
_entity_poly.pdbx_strand_id
1 'polypeptide(L)'
;MLTARARVQAAVGQLVASRSGERATVALFRSVARGQPTADSDVDLALVLPEEVSTEQRDAVVDELVDHVRSRTGNTAQVLVVDRAGLARMVAAGDPLARSWSSDALTLAGPALKHLLSEPAAGRPRTQPVDEGGRPVGEPVR
;
A
#
# COMPACT_ATOMS: atom_id res chain seq x y z
N MET A 1 -26.00 0.99 -14.89
CA MET A 1 -25.28 2.26 -14.66
C MET A 1 -24.34 2.07 -13.47
N LEU A 2 -23.03 2.28 -13.63
CA LEU A 2 -22.08 2.30 -12.49
C LEU A 2 -22.36 3.55 -11.63
N THR A 3 -22.30 3.42 -10.31
CA THR A 3 -22.45 4.56 -9.39
C THR A 3 -21.24 5.51 -9.50
N ALA A 4 -21.38 6.77 -9.06
CA ALA A 4 -20.27 7.73 -9.04
C ALA A 4 -19.03 7.17 -8.30
N ARG A 5 -19.28 6.50 -7.17
CA ARG A 5 -18.26 5.78 -6.39
C ARG A 5 -17.53 4.72 -7.22
N ALA A 6 -18.27 3.85 -7.92
CA ALA A 6 -17.66 2.79 -8.72
C ALA A 6 -16.82 3.35 -9.89
N ARG A 7 -17.22 4.50 -10.47
CA ARG A 7 -16.43 5.17 -11.51
C ARG A 7 -15.11 5.75 -11.00
N VAL A 8 -15.12 6.33 -9.79
CA VAL A 8 -13.90 6.85 -9.15
C VAL A 8 -12.97 5.70 -8.80
N GLN A 9 -13.51 4.63 -8.21
CA GLN A 9 -12.76 3.41 -7.89
C GLN A 9 -12.06 2.81 -9.11
N ALA A 10 -12.79 2.63 -10.21
CA ALA A 10 -12.21 2.11 -11.45
C ALA A 10 -11.11 3.01 -12.01
N ALA A 11 -11.30 4.33 -11.94
CA ALA A 11 -10.33 5.28 -12.48
C ALA A 11 -9.06 5.40 -11.63
N VAL A 12 -9.19 5.33 -10.30
CA VAL A 12 -8.04 5.25 -9.37
C VAL A 12 -7.22 3.99 -9.64
N GLY A 13 -7.89 2.84 -9.82
CA GLY A 13 -7.22 1.60 -10.16
C GLY A 13 -6.43 1.68 -11.48
N GLN A 14 -7.02 2.27 -12.52
CA GLN A 14 -6.36 2.46 -13.81
C GLN A 14 -5.15 3.39 -13.73
N LEU A 15 -5.26 4.51 -13.01
CA LEU A 15 -4.16 5.45 -12.81
C LEU A 15 -2.93 4.74 -12.22
N VAL A 16 -3.11 4.04 -11.10
CA VAL A 16 -2.01 3.35 -10.40
C VAL A 16 -1.41 2.24 -11.26
N ALA A 17 -2.23 1.44 -11.94
CA ALA A 17 -1.74 0.40 -12.83
C ALA A 17 -0.86 0.96 -13.96
N SER A 18 -1.24 2.10 -14.53
CA SER A 18 -0.50 2.73 -15.63
C SER A 18 0.81 3.41 -15.21
N ARG A 19 0.87 3.95 -13.99
CA ARG A 19 2.02 4.74 -13.51
C ARG A 19 3.05 3.92 -12.75
N SER A 20 2.61 2.87 -12.06
CA SER A 20 3.43 2.15 -11.08
C SER A 20 3.61 0.66 -11.39
N GLY A 21 3.01 0.18 -12.50
CA GLY A 21 3.12 -1.20 -12.97
C GLY A 21 2.29 -2.22 -12.18
N GLU A 22 2.32 -3.47 -12.62
CA GLU A 22 1.43 -4.54 -12.12
C GLU A 22 1.68 -4.96 -10.66
N ARG A 23 2.82 -4.56 -10.09
CA ARG A 23 3.19 -4.89 -8.69
C ARG A 23 2.69 -3.88 -7.68
N ALA A 24 2.28 -2.69 -8.12
CA ALA A 24 1.69 -1.68 -7.26
C ALA A 24 0.26 -2.06 -6.90
N THR A 25 -0.10 -1.86 -5.63
CA THR A 25 -1.45 -2.11 -5.12
C THR A 25 -2.06 -0.81 -4.66
N VAL A 26 -3.31 -0.56 -5.06
CA VAL A 26 -4.12 0.50 -4.44
C VAL A 26 -5.40 -0.11 -3.90
N ALA A 27 -5.70 0.19 -2.64
CA ALA A 27 -6.91 -0.27 -1.99
C ALA A 27 -7.62 0.89 -1.31
N LEU A 28 -8.94 0.94 -1.46
CA LEU A 28 -9.77 1.77 -0.61
C LEU A 28 -9.88 1.10 0.75
N PHE A 29 -9.67 1.82 1.83
CA PHE A 29 -10.03 1.35 3.16
C PHE A 29 -11.00 2.31 3.82
N ARG A 30 -11.67 1.87 4.87
CA ARG A 30 -12.45 2.77 5.72
C ARG A 30 -11.53 3.14 6.87
N SER A 31 -11.20 4.43 7.06
CA SER A 31 -10.59 4.84 8.30
C SER A 31 -11.45 4.33 9.46
N VAL A 32 -10.84 3.61 10.38
CA VAL A 32 -11.51 2.98 11.55
C VAL A 32 -12.21 4.04 12.42
N ALA A 33 -11.88 5.32 12.22
CA ALA A 33 -12.50 6.44 12.89
C ALA A 33 -13.75 6.93 12.15
N ARG A 34 -14.89 6.53 12.70
CA ARG A 34 -16.21 7.21 12.68
C ARG A 34 -17.16 6.81 11.57
N GLY A 35 -18.39 6.56 12.02
CA GLY A 35 -19.45 5.96 11.26
C GLY A 35 -19.93 6.79 10.09
N GLN A 36 -20.52 6.06 9.14
CA GLN A 36 -21.28 6.50 7.96
C GLN A 36 -20.50 7.37 6.96
N PRO A 37 -20.37 6.92 5.69
CA PRO A 37 -19.88 7.76 4.63
C PRO A 37 -20.84 8.95 4.43
N THR A 38 -20.39 10.15 4.80
CA THR A 38 -21.04 11.41 4.47
C THR A 38 -20.59 11.89 3.10
N ALA A 39 -21.32 12.82 2.48
CA ALA A 39 -20.91 13.43 1.22
C ALA A 39 -19.52 14.12 1.31
N ASP A 40 -19.15 14.60 2.51
CA ASP A 40 -17.87 15.25 2.84
C ASP A 40 -16.78 14.28 3.33
N SER A 41 -17.00 12.97 3.27
CA SER A 41 -15.99 12.03 3.74
C SER A 41 -14.78 12.00 2.78
N ASP A 42 -13.60 12.22 3.34
CA ASP A 42 -12.32 12.00 2.67
C ASP A 42 -12.23 10.56 2.14
N VAL A 43 -11.52 10.38 1.02
CA VAL A 43 -11.29 9.06 0.41
C VAL A 43 -9.98 8.50 0.93
N ASP A 44 -10.04 7.49 1.80
CA ASP A 44 -8.85 6.83 2.32
C ASP A 44 -8.33 5.75 1.35
N LEU A 45 -7.09 5.92 0.89
CA LEU A 45 -6.41 5.02 -0.04
C LEU A 45 -5.13 4.49 0.58
N ALA A 46 -4.96 3.17 0.57
CA ALA A 46 -3.69 2.51 0.86
C ALA A 46 -2.99 2.26 -0.48
N LEU A 47 -1.79 2.80 -0.64
CA LEU A 47 -0.95 2.62 -1.82
C LEU A 47 0.28 1.81 -1.42
N VAL A 48 0.37 0.57 -1.90
CA VAL A 48 1.56 -0.27 -1.73
C VAL A 48 2.39 -0.19 -3.00
N LEU A 49 3.58 0.41 -2.90
CA LEU A 49 4.52 0.50 -4.01
C LEU A 49 5.68 -0.48 -3.84
N PRO A 50 6.24 -1.00 -4.94
CA PRO A 50 7.54 -1.68 -4.90
C PRO A 50 8.64 -0.74 -4.36
N GLU A 51 9.67 -1.30 -3.72
CA GLU A 51 10.79 -0.54 -3.15
C GLU A 51 11.64 0.13 -4.24
N GLU A 52 11.57 -0.38 -5.47
CA GLU A 52 12.28 0.14 -6.63
C GLU A 52 11.66 1.43 -7.19
N VAL A 53 10.47 1.82 -6.73
CA VAL A 53 9.83 3.10 -7.11
C VAL A 53 10.51 4.24 -6.37
N SER A 54 11.04 5.22 -7.11
CA SER A 54 11.73 6.36 -6.51
C SER A 54 10.77 7.23 -5.70
N THR A 55 11.32 8.04 -4.78
CA THR A 55 10.53 9.00 -4.00
C THR A 55 9.78 9.97 -4.92
N GLU A 56 10.43 10.49 -5.97
CA GLU A 56 9.79 11.42 -6.91
C GLU A 56 8.64 10.77 -7.67
N GLN A 57 8.79 9.50 -8.08
CA GLN A 57 7.71 8.76 -8.73
C GLN A 57 6.55 8.49 -7.77
N ARG A 58 6.86 8.17 -6.51
CA ARG A 58 5.87 7.99 -5.45
C ARG A 58 5.05 9.26 -5.24
N ASP A 59 5.73 10.39 -5.05
CA ASP A 59 5.08 11.68 -4.78
C ASP A 59 4.21 12.10 -5.96
N ALA A 60 4.69 11.93 -7.20
CA ALA A 60 3.89 12.18 -8.40
C ALA A 60 2.61 11.33 -8.46
N VAL A 61 2.68 10.04 -8.08
CA VAL A 61 1.50 9.16 -8.05
C VAL A 61 0.51 9.60 -6.95
N VAL A 62 1.01 10.02 -5.79
CA VAL A 62 0.18 10.54 -4.70
C VAL A 62 -0.55 11.82 -5.12
N ASP A 63 0.17 12.78 -5.69
CA ASP A 63 -0.40 14.04 -6.14
C ASP A 63 -1.46 13.81 -7.23
N GLU A 64 -1.16 12.95 -8.21
CA GLU A 64 -2.14 12.58 -9.25
C GLU A 64 -3.38 11.91 -8.66
N LEU A 65 -3.24 11.06 -7.64
CA LEU A 65 -4.38 10.43 -6.97
C LEU A 65 -5.25 11.45 -6.24
N VAL A 66 -4.63 12.38 -5.51
CA VAL A 66 -5.34 13.44 -4.76
C VAL A 66 -6.10 14.35 -5.72
N ASP A 67 -5.44 14.83 -6.78
CA ASP A 67 -6.06 15.71 -7.77
C ASP A 67 -7.18 15.00 -8.54
N HIS A 68 -7.00 13.73 -8.87
CA HIS A 68 -7.99 12.96 -9.59
C HIS A 68 -9.24 12.65 -8.76
N VAL A 69 -9.08 12.34 -7.47
CA VAL A 69 -10.22 12.16 -6.57
C VAL A 69 -10.94 13.49 -6.37
N ARG A 70 -10.21 14.58 -6.12
CA ARG A 70 -10.78 15.91 -5.90
C ARG A 70 -11.55 16.42 -7.12
N SER A 71 -10.98 16.31 -8.32
CA SER A 71 -11.63 16.78 -9.55
C SER A 71 -12.91 16.01 -9.89
N ARG A 72 -13.06 14.75 -9.44
CA ARG A 72 -14.21 13.90 -9.77
C ARG A 72 -15.27 13.80 -8.67
N THR A 73 -14.87 13.98 -7.43
CA THR A 73 -15.77 13.81 -6.27
C THR A 73 -16.00 15.11 -5.49
N GLY A 74 -15.11 16.08 -5.62
CA GLY A 74 -15.04 17.24 -4.73
C GLY A 74 -14.31 16.97 -3.41
N ASN A 75 -14.04 15.70 -3.08
CA ASN A 75 -13.46 15.29 -1.80
C ASN A 75 -11.93 15.17 -1.89
N THR A 76 -11.26 15.34 -0.77
CA THR A 76 -9.81 15.11 -0.68
C THR A 76 -9.54 13.61 -0.52
N ALA A 77 -8.44 13.13 -1.09
CA ALA A 77 -7.94 11.78 -0.83
C ALA A 77 -6.87 11.82 0.27
N GLN A 78 -6.97 10.93 1.25
CA GLN A 78 -5.89 10.64 2.17
C GLN A 78 -5.17 9.38 1.66
N VAL A 79 -3.94 9.55 1.15
CA VAL A 79 -3.15 8.45 0.60
C VAL A 79 -2.10 8.04 1.62
N LEU A 80 -2.20 6.81 2.12
CA LEU A 80 -1.18 6.21 2.97
C LEU A 80 -0.31 5.29 2.11
N VAL A 81 0.94 5.70 1.92
CA VAL A 81 1.91 4.96 1.11
C VAL A 81 2.76 4.04 2.00
N VAL A 82 2.87 2.78 1.61
CA VAL A 82 3.79 1.82 2.23
C VAL A 82 4.53 1.04 1.15
N ASP A 83 5.72 0.56 1.45
CA ASP A 83 6.35 -0.50 0.67
C ASP A 83 6.03 -1.88 1.26
N ARG A 84 6.47 -2.95 0.59
CA ARG A 84 6.22 -4.32 1.04
C ARG A 84 6.89 -4.62 2.39
N ALA A 85 8.12 -4.18 2.60
CA ALA A 85 8.81 -4.35 3.87
C ALA A 85 8.11 -3.60 5.01
N GLY A 86 7.56 -2.42 4.74
CA GLY A 86 6.80 -1.57 5.65
C GLY A 86 5.48 -2.22 6.02
N LEU A 87 4.75 -2.75 5.05
CA LEU A 87 3.53 -3.52 5.28
C LEU A 87 3.80 -4.72 6.21
N ALA A 88 4.86 -5.47 5.95
CA ALA A 88 5.23 -6.61 6.79
C ALA A 88 5.66 -6.20 8.21
N ARG A 89 6.34 -5.06 8.36
CA ARG A 89 6.67 -4.47 9.67
C ARG A 89 5.41 -4.08 10.44
N MET A 90 4.42 -3.47 9.78
CA MET A 90 3.14 -3.12 10.39
C MET A 90 2.40 -4.37 10.89
N VAL A 91 2.36 -5.43 10.09
CA VAL A 91 1.77 -6.71 10.49
C VAL A 91 2.49 -7.30 11.70
N ALA A 92 3.82 -7.36 11.67
CA ALA A 92 4.63 -7.90 12.76
C ALA A 92 4.49 -7.09 14.07
N ALA A 93 4.31 -5.77 13.96
CA ALA A 93 4.08 -4.89 15.11
C ALA A 93 2.64 -4.95 15.65
N GLY A 94 1.73 -5.67 14.99
CA GLY A 94 0.31 -5.68 15.35
C GLY A 94 -0.33 -4.30 15.18
N ASP A 95 0.04 -3.57 14.13
CA ASP A 95 -0.47 -2.24 13.83
C ASP A 95 -2.02 -2.29 13.64
N PRO A 96 -2.79 -1.43 14.35
CA PRO A 96 -4.23 -1.31 14.13
C PRO A 96 -4.65 -1.06 12.68
N LEU A 97 -3.85 -0.33 11.89
CA LEU A 97 -4.11 -0.08 10.48
C LEU A 97 -3.98 -1.34 9.64
N ALA A 98 -2.95 -2.15 9.87
CA ALA A 98 -2.80 -3.44 9.19
C ALA A 98 -3.97 -4.38 9.50
N ARG A 99 -4.45 -4.39 10.76
CA ARG A 99 -5.67 -5.12 11.14
C ARG A 99 -6.91 -4.59 10.42
N SER A 100 -7.12 -3.28 10.38
CA SER A 100 -8.23 -2.66 9.66
C SER A 100 -8.25 -3.01 8.16
N TRP A 101 -7.08 -2.94 7.51
CA TRP A 101 -7.00 -3.28 6.10
C TRP A 101 -7.33 -4.75 5.82
N SER A 102 -6.97 -5.65 6.74
CA SER A 102 -7.31 -7.07 6.60
C SER A 102 -8.83 -7.33 6.61
N SER A 103 -9.60 -6.59 7.43
CA SER A 103 -11.06 -6.68 7.48
C SER A 103 -11.71 -5.92 6.34
N ASP A 104 -11.37 -4.65 6.16
CA ASP A 104 -12.23 -3.67 5.50
C ASP A 104 -11.69 -3.12 4.18
N ALA A 105 -10.46 -3.46 3.78
CA ALA A 105 -9.90 -2.95 2.53
C ALA A 105 -10.53 -3.61 1.29
N LEU A 106 -10.79 -2.77 0.29
CA LEU A 106 -11.19 -3.15 -1.06
C LEU A 106 -10.07 -2.79 -2.04
N THR A 107 -9.35 -3.80 -2.54
CA THR A 107 -8.35 -3.61 -3.59
C THR A 107 -8.99 -3.13 -4.88
N LEU A 108 -8.50 -2.02 -5.43
CA LEU A 108 -8.98 -1.40 -6.67
C LEU A 108 -8.09 -1.80 -7.87
N ALA A 109 -6.79 -1.96 -7.65
CA ALA A 109 -5.85 -2.48 -8.64
C ALA A 109 -4.62 -3.12 -7.98
N GLY A 110 -3.95 -4.00 -8.73
CA GLY A 110 -2.77 -4.73 -8.30
C GLY A 110 -3.07 -6.02 -7.51
N PRO A 111 -2.03 -6.62 -6.90
CA PRO A 111 -2.17 -7.75 -5.99
C PRO A 111 -3.16 -7.44 -4.87
N ALA A 112 -3.93 -8.43 -4.42
CA ALA A 112 -4.87 -8.23 -3.33
C ALA A 112 -4.13 -7.81 -2.05
N LEU A 113 -4.51 -6.65 -1.46
CA LEU A 113 -3.85 -6.14 -0.25
C LEU A 113 -3.92 -7.16 0.91
N LYS A 114 -5.03 -7.90 0.99
CA LYS A 114 -5.19 -8.97 1.98
C LYS A 114 -4.19 -10.12 1.82
N HIS A 115 -3.78 -10.41 0.58
CA HIS A 115 -2.73 -11.38 0.31
C HIS A 115 -1.38 -10.83 0.78
N LEU A 116 -1.06 -9.57 0.43
CA LEU A 116 0.18 -8.92 0.86
C LEU A 116 0.33 -8.82 2.38
N LEU A 117 -0.78 -8.63 3.09
CA LEU A 117 -0.83 -8.62 4.56
C LEU A 117 -0.59 -10.00 5.19
N SER A 118 -0.85 -11.07 4.44
CA SER A 118 -0.69 -12.46 4.89
C SER A 118 0.65 -13.06 4.43
N GLU A 119 1.35 -12.39 3.51
CA GLU A 119 2.68 -12.79 3.07
C GLU A 119 3.65 -12.65 4.26
N PRO A 120 4.39 -13.71 4.62
CA PRO A 120 5.50 -13.55 5.55
C PRO A 120 6.46 -12.55 4.92
N ALA A 121 6.97 -11.59 5.71
CA ALA A 121 7.93 -10.58 5.28
C ALA A 121 8.95 -11.24 4.34
N ALA A 122 8.81 -11.02 3.03
CA ALA A 122 9.62 -11.70 2.04
C ALA A 122 11.06 -11.33 2.35
N GLY A 123 11.80 -12.34 2.83
CA GLY A 123 13.15 -12.30 3.37
C GLY A 123 13.75 -10.92 3.61
N ARG A 124 14.05 -10.61 4.88
CA ARG A 124 15.27 -9.86 5.18
C ARG A 124 16.37 -10.42 4.25
N PRO A 125 17.23 -9.60 3.61
CA PRO A 125 18.55 -10.13 3.33
C PRO A 125 19.05 -10.65 4.69
N ARG A 126 19.28 -11.97 4.80
CA ARG A 126 20.04 -12.49 5.92
C ARG A 126 21.40 -11.81 5.78
N THR A 127 21.59 -10.70 6.48
CA THR A 127 22.93 -10.33 6.88
C THR A 127 23.36 -11.49 7.75
N GLN A 128 24.08 -12.44 7.16
CA GLN A 128 24.92 -13.32 7.96
C GLN A 128 25.74 -12.38 8.85
N PRO A 129 25.79 -12.60 10.18
CA PRO A 129 26.77 -11.90 10.99
C PRO A 129 28.11 -12.20 10.34
N VAL A 130 28.70 -11.16 9.76
CA VAL A 130 30.09 -11.20 9.35
C VAL A 130 30.91 -10.91 10.58
N ASP A 131 31.99 -11.65 10.78
CA ASP A 131 32.99 -11.24 11.75
C ASP A 131 33.60 -9.88 11.37
N GLU A 132 34.43 -9.30 12.24
CA GLU A 132 35.10 -8.02 12.00
C GLU A 132 35.99 -8.03 10.72
N GLY A 133 36.19 -9.19 10.08
CA GLY A 133 36.92 -9.38 8.83
C GLY A 133 36.04 -9.67 7.60
N GLY A 134 34.72 -9.58 7.70
CA GLY A 134 33.82 -9.75 6.55
C GLY A 134 33.49 -11.20 6.18
N ARG A 135 33.81 -12.21 7.01
CA ARG A 135 33.51 -13.62 6.72
C ARG A 135 32.18 -14.07 7.33
N PRO A 136 31.39 -14.89 6.62
CA PRO A 136 30.14 -15.41 7.16
C PRO A 136 30.38 -16.36 8.34
N VAL A 137 29.82 -16.05 9.50
CA VAL A 137 29.91 -16.92 10.68
C VAL A 137 28.96 -18.12 10.51
N GLY A 138 29.52 -19.33 10.35
CA GLY A 138 28.73 -20.57 10.41
C GLY A 138 29.13 -21.74 9.51
N GLU A 139 30.33 -21.79 8.93
CA GLU A 139 30.77 -22.98 8.20
C GLU A 139 31.36 -24.02 9.18
N PRO A 140 30.86 -25.28 9.22
CA PRO A 140 31.48 -26.31 10.05
C PRO A 140 32.82 -26.69 9.42
N VAL A 141 33.89 -26.48 10.20
CA VAL A 141 35.25 -26.93 9.85
C VAL A 141 35.22 -28.44 9.63
N ARG A 142 35.53 -28.88 8.40
CA ARG A 142 35.86 -30.27 8.10
C ARG A 142 37.37 -30.46 8.16
#